data_AF-A0A0B7I9F7-F1
#
_entry.id   AF-A0A0B7I9F7-F1
#
_cell.length_a   1.000
_cell.length_b   1.000
_cell.length_c   1.000
_cell.angle_alpha   90.00
_cell.angle_beta   90.00
_cell.angle_gamma   90.00
#
_symmetry.space_group_name_H-M   'P 1'
#
loop_
_entity.id
_entity.type
_entity.pdbx_description
1 polymer ?
#
loop_
_entity_poly.entity_id
_entity_poly.type
_entity_poly.pdbx_seq_one_letter_code
_entity_poly.pdbx_strand_id
1 'polypeptide(L)'
;MSILKRFGYYSIGLGIGIVFVAFFFKKKDTEPFCYFPNCRVLKDIRSKTIEVDIQTSLTKDDFMELFTHGDVLFSKSDTKATPCKIYVIEGVIAEKEIEVTLENCSDKVVIKKINDK
;
A
#
# COMPACT_ATOMS: atom_id res chain seq x y z
N MET A 1 6.74 55.48 2.76
CA MET A 1 7.55 54.25 2.66
C MET A 1 7.28 53.62 1.29
N SER A 2 8.32 53.26 0.52
CA SER A 2 8.11 52.67 -0.80
C SER A 2 7.58 51.23 -0.69
N ILE A 3 6.67 50.86 -1.59
CA ILE A 3 6.08 49.52 -1.67
C ILE A 3 7.15 48.42 -1.81
N LEU A 4 8.25 48.73 -2.51
CA LEU A 4 9.41 47.85 -2.65
C LEU A 4 10.03 47.45 -1.31
N LYS A 5 10.20 48.43 -0.39
CA LYS A 5 10.78 48.16 0.93
C LYS A 5 9.87 47.27 1.76
N ARG A 6 8.54 47.49 1.68
CA ARG A 6 7.55 46.64 2.34
C ARG A 6 7.64 45.20 1.82
N PHE A 7 7.69 45.00 0.51
CA PHE A 7 7.81 43.67 -0.09
C PHE A 7 9.10 42.95 0.31
N GLY A 8 10.22 43.68 0.38
CA GLY A 8 11.50 43.14 0.85
C GLY A 8 11.44 42.59 2.28
N TYR A 9 10.85 43.34 3.21
CA TYR A 9 10.71 42.87 4.60
C TYR A 9 9.80 41.63 4.72
N TYR A 10 8.70 41.55 3.96
CA TYR A 10 7.86 40.34 3.93
C TYR A 10 8.58 39.14 3.32
N SER A 11 9.39 39.35 2.27
CA SER A 11 10.10 38.27 1.57
C SER A 11 11.15 37.59 2.46
N ILE A 12 11.79 38.33 3.37
CA ILE A 12 12.74 37.77 4.34
C ILE A 12 12.02 36.81 5.30
N GLY A 13 10.91 37.25 5.90
CA GLY A 13 10.11 36.40 6.79
C GLY A 13 9.54 35.17 6.08
N LEU A 14 9.02 35.36 4.87
CA LEU A 14 8.52 34.27 4.02
C LEU A 14 9.63 33.28 3.67
N GLY A 15 10.82 33.76 3.32
CA GLY A 15 11.98 32.92 3.00
C GLY A 15 12.39 32.04 4.17
N ILE A 16 12.48 32.61 5.38
CA ILE A 16 12.77 31.84 6.60
C ILE A 16 11.66 30.81 6.87
N GLY A 17 10.39 31.19 6.69
CA GLY A 17 9.25 30.29 6.85
C GLY A 17 9.29 29.11 5.87
N ILE A 18 9.61 29.35 4.60
CA ILE A 18 9.72 28.30 3.57
C ILE A 18 10.84 27.32 3.92
N VAL A 19 12.01 27.83 4.35
CA VAL A 19 13.13 26.96 4.78
C VAL A 19 12.68 26.08 5.95
N PHE A 20 12.02 26.65 6.95
CA PHE A 20 11.52 25.89 8.11
C PHE A 20 10.53 24.79 7.70
N VAL A 21 9.53 25.12 6.87
CA VAL A 21 8.56 24.15 6.35
C VAL A 21 9.27 23.04 5.56
N ALA A 22 10.22 23.38 4.69
CA ALA A 22 10.96 22.40 3.91
C ALA A 22 11.72 21.40 4.79
N PHE A 23 12.30 21.85 5.91
CA PHE A 23 12.95 20.95 6.88
C PHE A 23 11.96 20.00 7.58
N PHE A 24 10.75 20.45 7.91
CA PHE A 24 9.71 19.60 8.48
C PHE A 24 9.23 18.53 7.50
N PHE A 25 9.05 18.89 6.22
CA PHE A 25 8.58 17.96 5.20
C PHE A 25 9.66 16.95 4.77
N LYS A 26 10.95 17.30 4.85
CA LYS A 26 12.07 16.39 4.51
C LYS A 26 12.17 15.13 5.36
N LYS A 27 11.59 15.10 6.58
CA LYS A 27 11.69 13.94 7.49
C LYS A 27 10.54 12.94 7.39
N LYS A 28 9.63 13.13 6.45
CA LYS A 28 8.52 12.19 6.24
C LYS A 28 8.92 11.13 5.23
N ASP A 29 9.64 10.10 5.69
CA ASP A 29 9.63 8.76 5.07
C ASP A 29 8.26 8.10 5.33
N THR A 30 7.18 8.83 5.03
CA THR A 30 5.83 8.31 5.18
C THR A 30 5.57 7.38 4.03
N GLU A 31 5.21 6.13 4.34
CA GLU A 31 4.53 5.27 3.40
C GLU A 31 3.43 6.07 2.69
N PRO A 32 3.24 5.88 1.37
CA PRO A 32 2.24 6.61 0.61
C PRO A 32 0.89 6.48 1.31
N PHE A 33 0.19 7.60 1.44
CA PHE A 33 -1.12 7.61 2.06
C PHE A 33 -2.07 6.74 1.24
N CYS A 34 -2.36 5.53 1.73
CA CYS A 34 -3.29 4.59 1.11
C CYS A 34 -4.75 5.05 1.29
N TYR A 35 -5.17 6.03 0.49
CA TYR A 35 -6.56 6.50 0.49
C TYR A 35 -7.50 5.54 -0.25
N PHE A 36 -7.00 4.85 -1.28
CA PHE A 36 -7.81 3.95 -2.10
C PHE A 36 -8.01 2.56 -1.46
N PRO A 37 -9.17 1.91 -1.68
CA PRO A 37 -9.47 0.58 -1.15
C PRO A 37 -8.40 -0.47 -1.46
N ASN A 38 -7.90 -0.50 -2.71
CA ASN A 38 -6.86 -1.45 -3.11
C ASN A 38 -5.60 -1.33 -2.22
N CYS A 39 -4.99 -0.14 -2.19
CA CYS A 39 -3.81 0.14 -1.36
C CYS A 39 -4.04 -0.18 0.12
N ARG A 40 -5.24 0.10 0.65
CA ARG A 40 -5.58 -0.19 2.05
C ARG A 40 -5.57 -1.69 2.34
N VAL A 41 -6.16 -2.50 1.48
CA VAL A 41 -6.21 -3.97 1.65
C VAL A 41 -4.80 -4.55 1.51
N LEU A 42 -4.06 -4.15 0.48
CA LEU A 42 -2.69 -4.60 0.24
C LEU A 42 -1.74 -4.23 1.39
N LYS A 43 -1.87 -3.02 1.93
CA LYS A 43 -1.11 -2.59 3.10
C LYS A 43 -1.47 -3.39 4.35
N ASP A 44 -2.76 -3.63 4.58
CA ASP A 44 -3.23 -4.44 5.71
C ASP A 44 -2.66 -5.87 5.63
N ILE A 45 -2.66 -6.47 4.45
CA ILE A 45 -2.08 -7.82 4.21
C ILE A 45 -0.58 -7.84 4.50
N ARG A 46 0.19 -6.88 3.97
CA ARG A 46 1.64 -6.80 4.20
C ARG A 46 2.04 -6.56 5.65
N SER A 47 1.12 -6.04 6.47
CA SER A 47 1.36 -5.79 7.89
C SER A 47 1.17 -7.03 8.78
N LYS A 48 0.70 -8.15 8.22
CA LYS A 48 0.32 -9.38 8.95
C LYS A 48 1.24 -10.54 8.60
N THR A 49 1.22 -11.58 9.44
CA THR A 49 1.96 -12.82 9.17
C THR A 49 1.30 -13.58 8.02
N ILE A 50 2.08 -13.90 6.98
CA ILE A 50 1.62 -14.67 5.82
C ILE A 50 1.88 -16.16 6.08
N GLU A 51 0.80 -16.93 6.10
CA GLU A 51 0.78 -18.39 6.15
C GLU A 51 0.37 -18.94 4.77
N VAL A 52 1.08 -19.96 4.30
CA VAL A 52 0.80 -20.62 3.01
C VAL A 52 0.26 -22.01 3.30
N ASP A 53 -1.02 -22.23 3.01
CA ASP A 53 -1.75 -23.49 3.28
C ASP A 53 -1.67 -24.47 2.09
N ILE A 54 -0.92 -24.12 1.05
CA ILE A 54 -0.84 -24.84 -0.22
C ILE A 54 0.61 -25.11 -0.61
N GLN A 55 0.83 -26.20 -1.34
CA GLN A 55 2.11 -26.42 -2.00
C GLN A 55 2.22 -25.50 -3.21
N THR A 56 3.22 -24.63 -3.22
CA THR A 56 3.48 -23.68 -4.30
C THR A 56 4.98 -23.54 -4.53
N SER A 57 5.37 -23.25 -5.77
CA SER A 57 6.74 -22.87 -6.13
C SER A 57 7.03 -21.38 -5.84
N LEU A 58 6.02 -20.59 -5.50
CA LEU A 58 6.17 -19.18 -5.18
C LEU A 58 6.86 -18.98 -3.83
N THR A 59 7.80 -18.05 -3.81
CA THR A 59 8.53 -17.64 -2.62
C THR A 59 7.77 -16.56 -1.84
N LYS A 60 8.25 -16.25 -0.62
CA LYS A 60 7.69 -15.13 0.14
C LYS A 60 7.87 -13.79 -0.58
N ASP A 61 8.98 -13.62 -1.31
CA ASP A 61 9.26 -12.38 -2.05
C ASP A 61 8.27 -12.18 -3.20
N ASP A 62 7.91 -13.26 -3.90
CA ASP A 62 6.88 -13.25 -4.94
C ASP A 62 5.53 -12.75 -4.39
N PHE A 63 5.11 -13.27 -3.22
CA PHE A 63 3.89 -12.80 -2.57
C PHE A 63 3.99 -11.34 -2.10
N MET A 64 5.16 -10.91 -1.62
CA MET A 64 5.36 -9.52 -1.22
C MET A 64 5.32 -8.55 -2.40
N GLU A 65 5.82 -8.97 -3.57
CA GLU A 65 5.70 -8.22 -4.82
C GLU A 65 4.23 -8.10 -5.23
N LEU A 66 3.50 -9.22 -5.24
CA LEU A 66 2.07 -9.25 -5.52
C LEU A 66 1.28 -8.35 -4.56
N PHE A 67 1.58 -8.39 -3.26
CA PHE A 67 0.90 -7.55 -2.27
C PHE A 67 1.37 -6.09 -2.28
N THR A 68 2.37 -5.74 -3.07
CA THR A 68 2.83 -4.36 -3.25
C THR A 68 2.29 -3.75 -4.54
N HIS A 69 2.19 -4.54 -5.61
CA HIS A 69 1.87 -4.05 -6.96
C HIS A 69 0.60 -4.65 -7.58
N GLY A 70 0.00 -5.65 -6.96
CA GLY A 70 -1.22 -6.30 -7.47
C GLY A 70 -2.47 -5.45 -7.34
N ASP A 71 -3.57 -5.99 -7.87
CA ASP A 71 -4.91 -5.39 -7.78
C ASP A 71 -5.89 -6.33 -7.08
N VAL A 72 -6.68 -5.77 -6.17
CA VAL A 72 -7.69 -6.52 -5.42
C VAL A 72 -8.97 -6.55 -6.25
N LEU A 73 -9.35 -7.73 -6.70
CA LEU A 73 -10.59 -8.00 -7.39
C LEU A 73 -11.76 -8.03 -6.40
N PHE A 74 -12.25 -6.84 -6.03
CA PHE A 74 -13.38 -6.69 -5.10
C PHE A 74 -14.67 -7.38 -5.58
N SER A 75 -14.83 -7.54 -6.89
CA SER A 75 -15.96 -8.26 -7.50
C SER A 75 -15.95 -9.76 -7.20
N LYS A 76 -14.77 -10.35 -6.98
CA LYS A 76 -14.58 -11.76 -6.62
C LYS A 76 -14.30 -11.98 -5.14
N SER A 77 -14.17 -10.90 -4.37
CA SER A 77 -13.81 -10.93 -2.95
C SER A 77 -15.04 -10.89 -2.05
N ASP A 78 -15.01 -11.61 -0.93
CA ASP A 78 -16.01 -11.50 0.14
C ASP A 78 -15.46 -10.70 1.32
N THR A 79 -15.74 -9.39 1.30
CA THR A 79 -15.31 -8.45 2.35
C THR A 79 -16.13 -8.52 3.64
N LYS A 80 -17.23 -9.29 3.65
CA LYS A 80 -18.14 -9.46 4.78
C LYS A 80 -18.01 -10.82 5.47
N ALA A 81 -17.25 -11.74 4.88
CA ALA A 81 -16.98 -13.04 5.48
C ALA A 81 -16.42 -12.91 6.91
N THR A 82 -16.93 -13.77 7.79
CA THR A 82 -16.52 -13.89 9.20
C THR A 82 -16.10 -15.33 9.47
N PRO A 83 -15.00 -15.60 10.19
CA PRO A 83 -14.20 -14.66 10.98
C PRO A 83 -13.15 -13.88 10.18
N CYS A 84 -12.80 -14.32 8.97
CA CYS A 84 -11.78 -13.72 8.12
C CYS A 84 -12.39 -13.28 6.79
N LYS A 85 -11.92 -12.16 6.25
CA LYS A 85 -12.37 -11.64 4.96
C LYS A 85 -11.67 -12.39 3.84
N ILE A 86 -12.37 -12.65 2.74
CA ILE A 86 -11.79 -13.35 1.60
C ILE A 86 -11.46 -12.32 0.53
N TYR A 87 -10.20 -12.25 0.12
CA TYR A 87 -9.76 -11.37 -0.96
C TYR A 87 -9.17 -12.19 -2.11
N VAL A 88 -9.43 -11.70 -3.31
CA VAL A 88 -8.85 -12.20 -4.54
C VAL A 88 -7.95 -11.10 -5.09
N ILE A 89 -6.67 -11.40 -5.29
CA ILE A 89 -5.66 -10.46 -5.77
C ILE A 89 -5.11 -10.98 -7.09
N GLU A 90 -5.14 -10.14 -8.12
CA GLU A 90 -4.48 -10.41 -9.39
C GLU A 90 -3.17 -9.64 -9.50
N GLY A 91 -2.21 -10.22 -10.22
CA GLY A 91 -0.96 -9.54 -10.53
C GLY A 91 -0.05 -10.39 -11.40
N VAL A 92 1.11 -9.85 -11.73
CA VAL A 92 2.08 -10.52 -12.58
C VAL A 92 3.25 -10.98 -11.73
N ILE A 93 3.55 -12.27 -11.78
CA ILE A 93 4.76 -12.86 -11.17
C ILE A 93 5.48 -13.66 -12.25
N ALA A 94 6.78 -13.42 -12.43
CA ALA A 94 7.61 -14.11 -13.41
C ALA A 94 6.96 -14.15 -14.82
N GLU A 95 6.46 -13.00 -15.27
CA GLU A 95 5.78 -12.79 -16.58
C GLU A 95 4.44 -13.53 -16.77
N LYS A 96 3.87 -14.11 -15.71
CA LYS A 96 2.55 -14.76 -15.75
C LYS A 96 1.53 -13.98 -14.94
N GLU A 97 0.34 -13.79 -15.50
CA GLU A 97 -0.81 -13.31 -14.74
C GLU A 97 -1.30 -14.42 -13.82
N ILE A 98 -1.33 -14.13 -12.52
CA ILE A 98 -1.83 -15.04 -11.51
C ILE A 98 -2.93 -14.38 -10.69
N GLU A 99 -3.84 -15.20 -10.19
CA GLU A 99 -4.92 -14.84 -9.29
C GLU A 99 -4.76 -15.62 -7.99
N VAL A 100 -4.60 -14.90 -6.88
CA VAL A 100 -4.41 -15.48 -5.55
C VAL A 100 -5.63 -15.20 -4.69
N THR A 101 -6.24 -16.26 -4.15
CA THR A 101 -7.30 -16.17 -3.15
C THR A 101 -6.69 -16.37 -1.76
N LEU A 102 -6.96 -15.42 -0.87
CA LEU A 102 -6.48 -15.44 0.50
C LEU A 102 -7.57 -15.09 1.51
N GLU A 103 -7.40 -15.59 2.73
CA GLU A 103 -8.18 -15.23 3.90
C GLU A 103 -7.37 -14.22 4.72
N ASN A 104 -7.93 -13.04 4.91
CA ASN A 104 -7.35 -11.97 5.70
C ASN A 104 -8.05 -11.89 7.07
N CYS A 105 -7.39 -12.45 8.09
CA CYS A 105 -7.82 -12.45 9.48
C CYS A 105 -7.25 -11.23 10.24
N SER A 106 -7.51 -11.11 11.54
CA SER A 106 -7.03 -9.96 12.34
C SER A 106 -5.51 -9.90 12.47
N ASP A 107 -4.86 -11.04 12.61
CA ASP A 107 -3.44 -11.21 12.95
C ASP A 107 -2.62 -11.87 11.83
N LYS A 108 -3.29 -12.63 10.96
CA LYS A 108 -2.64 -13.41 9.90
C LYS A 108 -3.40 -13.42 8.58
N VAL A 109 -2.68 -13.76 7.53
CA VAL A 109 -3.20 -13.94 6.17
C VAL A 109 -2.88 -15.35 5.72
N VAL A 110 -3.89 -16.10 5.29
CA VAL A 110 -3.75 -17.49 4.84
C VAL A 110 -4.01 -17.57 3.35
N ILE A 111 -3.02 -18.04 2.58
CA ILE A 111 -3.15 -18.23 1.14
C ILE A 111 -3.87 -19.55 0.88
N LYS A 112 -5.05 -19.48 0.23
CA LYS A 112 -5.92 -20.64 0.03
C LYS A 112 -5.84 -21.23 -1.37
N LYS A 113 -5.74 -20.40 -2.40
CA LYS A 113 -5.71 -20.86 -3.80
C LYS A 113 -4.84 -19.93 -4.65
N ILE A 114 -4.17 -20.52 -5.64
CA ILE A 114 -3.44 -19.81 -6.68
C ILE A 114 -3.94 -20.38 -8.00
N ASN A 115 -4.41 -19.52 -8.89
CA ASN A 115 -4.80 -19.87 -10.25
C ASN A 115 -3.92 -19.08 -11.22
N ASP A 116 -3.43 -19.76 -12.26
CA ASP A 116 -2.86 -19.10 -13.43
C ASP A 116 -4.01 -18.61 -14.32
N LYS A 117 -3.86 -17.42 -14.90
CA LYS A 117 -4.85 -16.81 -15.81
C LYS A 117 -4.50 -17.03 -17.27
#